data_AF-A0A2G9SEG0-F1
#
_entry.id   AF-A0A2G9SEG0-F1
#
_cell.length_a   1.000
_cell.length_b   1.000
_cell.length_c   1.000
_cell.angle_alpha   90.00
_cell.angle_beta   90.00
_cell.angle_gamma   90.00
#
_symmetry.space_group_name_H-M   'P 1'
#
loop_
_entity.id
_entity.type
_entity.pdbx_description
1 polymer ?
#
loop_
_entity_poly.entity_id
_entity_poly.type
_entity_poly.pdbx_seq_one_letter_code
_entity_poly.pdbx_strand_id
1 'polypeptide(L)'
;MNCEDCFRPIIFYVDDQFERYLHDQSGLNQRHIVDNCVHCCFYFISPFGHDLKPLDVEFMKALHNRVNIVPVIAKADTLTLKERERLKRRIMDEIKEHPESDEDEDFKEQTRLLKASIPFSVVGSNQLIEAKGKKVRGRLYP
;
A
#
# COMPACT_ATOMS: atom_id res chain seq x y z
N MET A 1 -20.26 11.86 11.25
CA MET A 1 -19.43 12.31 10.10
C MET A 1 -19.50 11.20 9.07
N ASN A 2 -20.17 11.44 7.94
CA ASN A 2 -20.34 10.42 6.91
C ASN A 2 -19.05 10.37 6.06
N CYS A 3 -18.25 9.32 6.23
CA CYS A 3 -17.01 9.11 5.49
C CYS A 3 -17.18 8.21 4.25
N GLU A 4 -18.42 7.85 3.89
CA GLU A 4 -18.73 6.92 2.79
C GLU A 4 -18.17 7.37 1.43
N ASP A 5 -17.87 8.68 1.27
CA ASP A 5 -17.36 9.25 0.02
C ASP A 5 -15.93 9.79 0.08
N CYS A 6 -15.21 9.63 1.19
CA CYS A 6 -13.90 10.31 1.35
C CYS A 6 -12.84 9.83 0.36
N PHE A 7 -13.02 8.65 -0.23
CA PHE A 7 -12.08 8.02 -1.14
C PHE A 7 -12.49 8.05 -2.61
N ARG A 8 -13.70 8.53 -2.92
CA ARG A 8 -14.16 8.72 -4.30
C ARG A 8 -13.17 9.55 -5.14
N PRO A 9 -12.65 10.71 -4.67
CA PRO A 9 -11.72 11.51 -5.46
C PRO A 9 -10.44 10.75 -5.85
N ILE A 10 -9.97 9.85 -5.00
CA ILE A 10 -8.79 9.03 -5.24
C ILE A 10 -9.08 8.01 -6.34
N ILE A 11 -10.23 7.32 -6.27
CA ILE A 11 -10.66 6.37 -7.30
C ILE A 11 -10.83 7.09 -8.64
N PHE A 12 -11.52 8.23 -8.66
CA PHE A 12 -11.71 9.02 -9.88
C PHE A 12 -10.40 9.46 -10.51
N TYR A 13 -9.40 9.84 -9.71
CA TYR A 13 -8.09 10.19 -10.23
C TYR A 13 -7.40 9.00 -10.91
N VAL A 14 -7.42 7.81 -10.28
CA VAL A 14 -6.83 6.60 -10.87
C VAL A 14 -7.55 6.22 -12.17
N ASP A 15 -8.87 6.26 -12.18
CA ASP A 15 -9.69 5.97 -13.37
C ASP A 15 -9.41 6.98 -14.50
N ASP A 16 -9.34 8.28 -14.21
CA ASP A 16 -9.02 9.32 -15.20
C ASP A 16 -7.60 9.15 -15.79
N GLN A 17 -6.59 8.78 -14.99
CA GLN A 17 -5.26 8.50 -15.54
C GLN A 17 -5.27 7.27 -16.47
N PHE A 18 -6.04 6.24 -16.11
CA PHE A 18 -6.16 5.03 -16.91
C PHE A 18 -6.92 5.27 -18.23
N GLU A 19 -8.03 6.02 -18.18
CA GLU A 19 -8.78 6.40 -19.38
C GLU A 19 -7.97 7.26 -20.35
N ARG A 20 -7.19 8.23 -19.83
CA ARG A 20 -6.28 9.05 -20.65
C ARG A 20 -5.26 8.19 -21.38
N TYR A 21 -4.66 7.24 -20.67
CA TYR A 21 -3.70 6.32 -21.27
C TYR A 21 -4.32 5.47 -22.39
N LEU A 22 -5.52 4.93 -22.16
CA LEU A 22 -6.27 4.16 -23.17
C LEU A 22 -6.65 5.00 -24.39
N HIS A 23 -7.07 6.24 -24.18
CA HIS A 23 -7.42 7.18 -25.24
C HIS A 23 -6.19 7.52 -26.11
N ASP A 24 -5.04 7.80 -25.49
CA ASP A 24 -3.80 8.11 -26.20
C ASP A 24 -3.23 6.89 -26.95
N GLN A 25 -3.38 5.67 -26.42
CA GLN A 25 -3.06 4.43 -27.14
C GLN A 25 -3.93 4.22 -28.38
N SER A 26 -5.21 4.57 -28.29
CA SER A 26 -6.20 4.38 -29.36
C SER A 26 -6.11 5.44 -30.48
N GLY A 27 -5.38 6.54 -30.24
CA GLY A 27 -5.21 7.64 -31.18
C GLY A 27 -4.26 7.33 -32.35
N LEU A 28 -4.37 8.11 -33.43
CA LEU A 28 -3.56 7.95 -34.65
C LEU A 28 -2.08 8.37 -34.48
N ASN A 29 -1.74 9.13 -33.43
CA ASN A 29 -0.40 9.66 -33.15
C ASN A 29 0.27 8.95 -31.96
N GLN A 30 0.60 7.67 -32.12
CA GLN A 30 1.17 6.82 -31.07
C GLN A 30 2.65 7.09 -30.70
N ARG A 31 3.28 8.13 -31.26
CA ARG A 31 4.75 8.26 -31.20
C ARG A 31 5.29 8.79 -29.85
N HIS A 32 4.45 9.32 -28.96
CA HIS A 32 4.87 9.90 -27.67
C HIS A 32 3.75 9.77 -26.61
N ILE A 33 3.38 8.54 -26.23
CA ILE A 33 2.43 8.32 -25.13
C ILE A 33 3.19 8.47 -23.80
N VAL A 34 2.70 9.35 -22.92
CA VAL A 34 3.22 9.50 -21.55
C VAL A 34 2.36 8.68 -20.61
N ASP A 35 2.94 7.64 -20.01
CA ASP A 35 2.24 6.84 -19.01
C ASP A 35 2.25 7.55 -17.65
N ASN A 36 1.08 8.07 -17.26
CA ASN A 36 0.84 8.67 -15.95
C ASN A 36 -0.04 7.76 -15.06
N CYS A 37 -0.27 6.50 -15.45
CA CYS A 37 -1.07 5.58 -14.66
C CYS A 37 -0.47 5.37 -13.27
N VAL A 38 -1.33 5.20 -12.27
CA VAL A 38 -0.89 4.86 -10.93
C VAL A 38 -0.61 3.36 -10.89
N HIS A 39 0.67 2.97 -10.91
CA HIS A 39 1.05 1.54 -10.92
C HIS A 39 0.98 0.85 -9.55
N CYS A 40 1.08 1.64 -8.47
CA CYS A 40 1.10 1.13 -7.10
C CYS A 40 0.52 2.15 -6.10
N CYS A 41 -0.29 1.68 -5.16
CA CYS A 41 -0.85 2.45 -4.07
C CYS A 41 -0.37 1.91 -2.72
N PHE A 42 0.42 2.70 -1.98
CA PHE A 42 0.79 2.36 -0.61
C PHE A 42 -0.34 2.77 0.34
N TYR A 43 -1.06 1.79 0.90
CA TYR A 43 -2.16 2.04 1.82
C TYR A 43 -1.69 2.03 3.27
N PHE A 44 -1.79 3.18 3.94
CA PHE A 44 -1.31 3.34 5.31
C PHE A 44 -2.39 2.97 6.33
N ILE A 45 -2.20 1.82 6.96
CA ILE A 45 -3.04 1.33 8.05
C ILE A 45 -2.58 1.95 9.36
N SER A 46 -3.55 2.48 10.12
CA SER A 46 -3.30 3.02 11.46
C SER A 46 -2.71 1.93 12.37
N PRO A 47 -1.62 2.20 13.12
CA PRO A 47 -1.14 1.26 14.12
C PRO A 47 -2.06 1.22 15.34
N PHE A 48 -2.88 2.26 15.52
CA PHE A 48 -3.86 2.33 16.59
C PHE A 48 -5.14 1.62 16.17
N GLY A 49 -5.54 0.63 16.96
CA GLY A 49 -6.71 -0.20 16.68
C GLY A 49 -6.34 -1.69 16.80
N HIS A 50 -7.31 -2.50 17.19
CA HIS A 50 -7.13 -3.94 17.23
C HIS A 50 -7.31 -4.58 15.86
N ASP A 51 -8.14 -3.97 15.01
CA ASP A 51 -8.66 -4.53 13.76
C ASP A 51 -8.63 -3.48 12.65
N LEU A 52 -8.77 -3.93 11.40
CA LEU A 52 -8.85 -3.06 10.25
C LEU A 52 -10.18 -2.30 10.30
N LYS A 53 -10.19 -1.00 9.93
CA LYS A 53 -11.44 -0.26 9.98
C LYS A 53 -12.33 -0.69 8.81
N PRO A 54 -13.67 -0.74 8.98
CA PRO A 54 -14.58 -1.02 7.87
C PRO A 54 -14.34 -0.11 6.65
N LEU A 55 -14.01 1.16 6.90
CA LEU A 55 -13.62 2.12 5.87
C LEU A 55 -12.36 1.70 5.09
N ASP A 56 -11.36 1.15 5.79
CA ASP A 56 -10.12 0.67 5.14
C ASP A 56 -10.42 -0.53 4.24
N VAL A 57 -11.29 -1.44 4.70
CA VAL A 57 -11.75 -2.59 3.92
C VAL A 57 -12.49 -2.13 2.67
N GLU A 58 -13.43 -1.20 2.81
CA GLU A 58 -14.21 -0.67 1.69
C GLU A 58 -13.32 0.06 0.67
N PHE A 59 -12.36 0.86 1.13
CA PHE A 59 -11.37 1.52 0.29
C PHE A 59 -10.57 0.51 -0.54
N MET A 60 -9.98 -0.48 0.13
CA MET A 60 -9.16 -1.49 -0.54
C MET A 60 -10.00 -2.32 -1.52
N LYS A 61 -11.25 -2.69 -1.16
CA LYS A 61 -12.19 -3.36 -2.06
C LYS A 61 -12.57 -2.52 -3.26
N ALA A 62 -12.70 -1.20 -3.13
CA ALA A 62 -13.03 -0.35 -4.26
C ALA A 62 -11.83 -0.14 -5.23
N LEU A 63 -10.61 -0.11 -4.69
CA LEU A 63 -9.41 0.28 -5.44
C LEU A 63 -8.57 -0.91 -5.97
N HIS A 64 -8.64 -2.10 -5.34
CA HIS A 64 -7.76 -3.24 -5.69
C HIS A 64 -7.86 -3.71 -7.15
N ASN A 65 -9.02 -3.53 -7.79
CA ASN A 65 -9.23 -3.90 -9.21
C ASN A 65 -8.61 -2.91 -10.21
N ARG A 66 -8.14 -1.76 -9.74
CA ARG A 66 -7.63 -0.66 -10.58
C ARG A 66 -6.13 -0.47 -10.43
N VAL A 67 -5.60 -0.68 -9.24
CA VAL A 67 -4.17 -0.48 -8.92
C VAL A 67 -3.72 -1.51 -7.88
N ASN A 68 -2.45 -1.91 -7.99
CA ASN A 68 -1.81 -2.77 -7.00
C ASN A 68 -1.72 -2.05 -5.66
N ILE A 69 -2.38 -2.58 -4.64
CA ILE A 69 -2.35 -2.02 -3.29
C ILE A 69 -1.30 -2.74 -2.45
N VAL A 70 -0.39 -1.96 -1.85
CA VAL A 70 0.59 -2.46 -0.87
C VAL A 70 0.19 -1.95 0.50
N PRO A 71 -0.34 -2.81 1.39
CA PRO A 71 -0.71 -2.40 2.74
C PRO A 71 0.52 -2.19 3.61
N VAL A 72 0.53 -1.08 4.35
CA VAL A 72 1.64 -0.60 5.15
C VAL A 72 1.15 -0.17 6.53
N ILE A 73 1.68 -0.75 7.60
CA ILE A 73 1.42 -0.31 8.97
C ILE A 73 2.23 0.96 9.22
N ALA A 74 1.53 2.09 9.37
CA ALA A 74 2.11 3.40 9.63
C ALA A 74 2.67 3.50 11.06
N LYS A 75 3.68 4.36 11.27
CA LYS A 75 4.25 4.67 12.60
C LYS A 75 4.49 3.42 13.45
N ALA A 76 5.11 2.40 12.87
CA ALA A 76 5.29 1.10 13.50
C ALA A 76 6.14 1.15 14.79
N ASP A 77 6.89 2.24 15.00
CA ASP A 77 7.59 2.57 16.25
C ASP A 77 6.66 2.70 17.46
N THR A 78 5.36 2.90 17.24
CA THR A 78 4.34 2.99 18.30
C THR A 78 3.87 1.63 18.82
N LEU A 79 4.28 0.53 18.17
CA LEU A 79 3.86 -0.83 18.49
C LEU A 79 5.03 -1.64 19.05
N THR A 80 4.75 -2.44 20.08
CA THR A 80 5.68 -3.51 20.48
C THR A 80 5.76 -4.60 19.41
N LEU A 81 6.81 -5.43 19.45
CA LEU A 81 6.96 -6.55 18.52
C LEU A 81 5.74 -7.49 18.52
N LYS A 82 5.21 -7.79 19.71
CA LYS A 82 4.03 -8.66 19.89
C LYS A 82 2.77 -8.05 19.29
N GLU A 83 2.55 -6.75 19.51
CA GLU A 83 1.38 -6.04 18.95
C GLU A 83 1.46 -5.95 17.43
N ARG A 84 2.67 -5.67 16.90
CA ARG A 84 2.93 -5.65 15.46
C ARG A 84 2.62 -6.99 14.81
N GLU A 85 3.08 -8.10 15.38
CA GLU A 85 2.80 -9.44 14.87
C GLU A 85 1.32 -9.81 14.95
N ARG A 86 0.63 -9.38 16.02
CA ARG A 86 -0.81 -9.57 16.16
C ARG A 86 -1.58 -8.77 15.10
N LEU A 87 -1.21 -7.53 14.87
CA LEU A 87 -1.85 -6.67 13.87
C LEU A 87 -1.60 -7.18 12.45
N LYS A 88 -0.36 -7.58 12.13
CA LYS A 88 -0.02 -8.19 10.84
C LYS A 88 -0.89 -9.40 10.52
N ARG A 89 -1.03 -10.33 11.47
CA ARG A 89 -1.86 -11.53 11.28
C ARG A 89 -3.31 -11.18 10.96
N ARG A 90 -3.90 -10.26 11.73
CA ARG A 90 -5.30 -9.86 11.49
C ARG A 90 -5.51 -9.19 10.14
N ILE A 91 -4.61 -8.27 9.76
CA ILE A 91 -4.68 -7.64 8.43
C ILE A 91 -4.58 -8.70 7.32
N MET A 92 -3.69 -9.67 7.46
CA MET A 92 -3.56 -10.76 6.49
C MET A 92 -4.82 -11.63 6.45
N ASP A 93 -5.40 -11.95 7.60
CA ASP A 93 -6.63 -12.75 7.67
C ASP A 93 -7.82 -12.05 7.00
N GLU A 94 -7.92 -10.72 7.12
CA GLU A 94 -8.97 -9.92 6.47
C GLU A 94 -8.74 -9.73 4.95
N ILE A 95 -7.48 -9.67 4.50
CA ILE A 95 -7.14 -9.49 3.08
C ILE A 95 -7.16 -10.81 2.30
N LYS A 96 -6.97 -11.96 2.97
CA LYS A 96 -6.88 -13.28 2.35
C LYS A 96 -8.15 -13.75 1.63
N GLU A 97 -9.28 -13.06 1.79
CA GLU A 97 -10.47 -13.34 0.96
C GLU A 97 -10.26 -13.04 -0.54
N HIS A 98 -9.18 -12.33 -0.91
CA HIS A 98 -8.87 -12.06 -2.31
C HIS A 98 -7.98 -13.16 -2.93
N PRO A 99 -8.32 -13.67 -4.12
CA PRO A 99 -7.60 -14.77 -4.75
C PRO A 99 -6.15 -14.40 -5.00
N GLU A 100 -5.23 -15.30 -4.63
CA GLU A 100 -3.83 -15.20 -5.02
C GLU A 100 -3.75 -15.23 -6.55
N SER A 101 -2.94 -14.33 -7.13
CA SER A 101 -2.69 -14.28 -8.57
C SER A 101 -2.19 -15.64 -9.10
N ASP A 102 -2.62 -15.99 -10.32
CA ASP A 102 -2.15 -17.15 -11.09
C ASP A 102 -0.69 -16.97 -11.56
N GLU A 103 0.21 -16.62 -10.64
CA GLU A 103 1.63 -16.48 -10.89
C GLU A 103 2.32 -17.85 -11.00
N ASP A 104 3.30 -17.95 -11.88
CA ASP A 104 4.15 -19.13 -12.06
C ASP A 104 4.89 -19.51 -10.77
N GLU A 105 5.19 -20.80 -10.61
CA GLU A 105 5.77 -21.38 -9.39
C GLU A 105 7.13 -20.75 -9.03
N ASP A 106 7.96 -20.45 -10.03
CA ASP A 106 9.26 -19.78 -9.86
C ASP A 106 9.10 -18.35 -9.31
N PHE A 107 8.10 -17.61 -9.80
CA PHE A 107 7.82 -16.25 -9.34
C PHE A 107 7.24 -16.24 -7.93
N LYS A 108 6.42 -17.25 -7.59
CA LYS A 108 5.93 -17.46 -6.22
C LYS A 108 7.07 -17.73 -5.26
N GLU A 109 8.06 -18.54 -5.63
CA GLU A 109 9.21 -18.81 -4.76
C GLU A 109 10.08 -17.56 -4.54
N GLN A 110 10.36 -16.80 -5.60
CA GLN A 110 11.10 -15.54 -5.52
C GLN A 110 10.39 -14.49 -4.65
N THR A 111 9.06 -14.43 -4.71
CA THR A 111 8.26 -13.41 -4.03
C THR A 111 7.79 -13.86 -2.65
N ARG A 112 8.03 -15.12 -2.25
CA ARG A 112 7.57 -15.70 -0.98
C ARG A 112 8.00 -14.89 0.24
N LEU A 113 9.27 -14.50 0.31
CA LEU A 113 9.81 -13.70 1.42
C LEU A 113 9.17 -12.32 1.49
N LEU A 114 8.86 -11.75 0.32
CA LEU A 114 8.23 -10.44 0.21
C LEU A 114 6.76 -10.51 0.65
N LYS A 115 6.01 -11.50 0.15
CA LYS A 115 4.61 -11.77 0.56
C LYS A 115 4.51 -12.05 2.06
N ALA A 116 5.46 -12.79 2.64
CA ALA A 116 5.53 -13.02 4.08
C ALA A 116 5.84 -11.76 4.91
N SER A 117 6.41 -10.73 4.29
CA SER A 117 6.74 -9.46 4.95
C SER A 117 5.58 -8.48 4.99
N ILE A 118 4.55 -8.68 4.15
CA ILE A 118 3.35 -7.85 4.06
C ILE A 118 2.39 -8.16 5.23
N PRO A 119 1.74 -7.14 5.82
CA PRO A 119 1.95 -5.71 5.57
C PRO A 119 3.28 -5.19 6.13
N PHE A 120 3.92 -4.29 5.39
CA PHE A 120 5.20 -3.70 5.82
C PHE A 120 4.99 -2.80 7.03
N SER A 121 5.84 -2.92 8.04
CA SER A 121 5.80 -2.05 9.22
C SER A 121 6.86 -0.97 9.08
N VAL A 122 6.44 0.26 8.78
CA VAL A 122 7.36 1.34 8.40
C VAL A 122 7.46 2.43 9.46
N VAL A 123 8.64 3.04 9.52
CA VAL A 123 8.91 4.24 10.30
C VAL A 123 9.52 5.27 9.36
N GLY A 124 8.83 6.38 9.16
CA GLY A 124 9.33 7.49 8.33
C GLY A 124 10.11 8.51 9.16
N SER A 125 11.21 9.02 8.64
CA SER A 125 11.90 10.19 9.18
C SER A 125 12.57 11.01 8.09
N ASN A 126 12.46 12.33 8.20
CA ASN A 126 13.21 13.30 7.40
C ASN A 126 14.44 13.85 8.14
N GLN A 127 14.60 13.53 9.42
CA GLN A 127 15.70 14.01 10.25
C GLN A 127 16.92 13.08 10.14
N LEU A 128 18.10 13.68 9.96
CA LEU A 128 19.38 12.97 10.01
C LEU A 128 19.90 12.97 11.45
N ILE A 129 20.19 11.78 11.97
CA ILE A 129 20.82 11.56 13.27
C ILE A 129 22.16 10.86 13.06
N GLU A 130 23.11 11.08 13.98
CA GLU A 130 24.38 10.37 13.97
C GLU A 130 24.26 9.10 14.82
N ALA A 131 24.40 7.94 14.18
CA ALA A 131 24.40 6.65 14.85
C ALA A 131 25.64 5.88 14.42
N LYS A 132 26.45 5.44 15.39
CA LYS A 132 27.70 4.67 15.14
C LYS A 132 28.63 5.34 14.11
N GLY A 133 28.78 6.66 14.19
CA GLY A 133 29.63 7.46 13.29
C GLY A 133 29.09 7.64 11.86
N LYS A 134 27.83 7.28 11.60
CA LYS A 134 27.17 7.49 10.31
C LYS A 134 25.91 8.35 10.47
N LYS A 135 25.70 9.27 9.52
CA LYS A 135 24.45 10.04 9.42
C LYS A 135 23.38 9.17 8.79
N VAL A 136 22.33 8.85 9.54
CA VAL A 136 21.20 8.02 9.10
C VAL A 136 19.89 8.75 9.35
N ARG A 137 18.86 8.45 8.55
CA ARG A 137 17.51 8.97 8.82
C ARG A 137 16.93 8.20 10.00
N GLY A 138 16.48 8.92 11.04
CA GLY A 138 15.97 8.30 12.25
C GLY A 138 15.08 9.23 13.07
N ARG A 139 14.30 8.65 13.98
CA ARG A 139 13.48 9.40 14.95
C ARG A 139 14.15 9.31 16.31
N LEU A 140 14.35 10.45 16.95
CA LEU A 140 14.87 10.52 18.31
C LEU A 140 13.68 10.69 19.28
N TYR A 141 13.65 9.87 20.32
CA TYR A 141 12.65 9.95 21.40
C TYR A 141 13.36 10.35 22.70
N PRO A 142 12.68 11.07 23.60
CA PRO A 142 13.19 11.40 24.94
C PRO A 142 13.53 10.16 25.77
#